data_AF-A0A9X4KXS3-F1
#
_entry.id   AF-A0A9X4KXS3-F1
#
_cell.length_a   1.000
_cell.length_b   1.000
_cell.length_c   1.000
_cell.angle_alpha   90.00
_cell.angle_beta   90.00
_cell.angle_gamma   90.00
#
_symmetry.space_group_name_H-M   'P 1'
#
loop_
_entity.id
_entity.type
_entity.pdbx_description
1 polymer ?
#
loop_
_entity_poly.entity_id
_entity_poly.type
_entity_poly.pdbx_seq_one_letter_code
_entity_poly.pdbx_strand_id
1 'polypeptide(L)'
;MFAYGAAVAAIVFLIFSPKRLSRAEIYITYFVMIALTIYTDLFLGLVLDLYDFINPDVSVSDLILQIALPPTAGVLALNFMPAGTKRFIGYLVLATGGVDSV
;
A
#
# COMPACT_ATOMS: atom_id res chain seq x y z
N MET A 1 -9.77 4.12 -14.45
CA MET A 1 -9.44 5.56 -14.26
C MET A 1 -9.22 5.93 -12.80
N PHE A 2 -10.10 5.54 -11.87
CA PHE A 2 -9.97 5.85 -10.43
C PHE A 2 -8.61 5.44 -9.82
N ALA A 3 -8.17 4.21 -10.06
CA ALA A 3 -6.92 3.68 -9.49
C ALA A 3 -5.66 4.45 -9.93
N TYR A 4 -5.59 4.84 -11.21
CA TYR A 4 -4.49 5.66 -11.73
C TYR A 4 -4.47 7.05 -11.11
N GLY A 5 -5.65 7.66 -10.90
CA GLY A 5 -5.77 8.94 -10.18
C GLY A 5 -5.28 8.83 -8.74
N ALA A 6 -5.64 7.75 -8.04
CA ALA A 6 -5.19 7.48 -6.69
C ALA A 6 -3.67 7.27 -6.60
N ALA A 7 -3.07 6.56 -7.56
CA ALA A 7 -1.61 6.39 -7.65
C ALA A 7 -0.89 7.74 -7.83
N VAL A 8 -1.37 8.57 -8.74
CA VAL A 8 -0.80 9.91 -8.95
C VAL A 8 -0.93 10.76 -7.69
N ALA A 9 -2.10 10.77 -7.04
CA ALA A 9 -2.31 11.50 -5.80
C ALA A 9 -1.38 11.02 -4.68
N ALA A 10 -1.20 9.70 -4.52
CA ALA A 10 -0.30 9.12 -3.52
C ALA A 10 1.17 9.51 -3.78
N ILE A 11 1.62 9.48 -5.03
CA ILE A 11 2.98 9.90 -5.41
C ILE A 11 3.18 11.39 -5.12
N VAL A 12 2.24 12.24 -5.52
CA VAL A 12 2.27 13.69 -5.23
C VAL A 12 2.36 13.92 -3.72
N PHE A 13 1.49 13.26 -2.94
CA PHE A 13 1.49 13.39 -1.50
C PHE A 13 2.80 12.93 -0.86
N LEU A 14 3.40 11.85 -1.36
CA LEU A 14 4.69 11.35 -0.89
C LEU A 14 5.85 12.32 -1.20
N ILE A 15 5.80 13.01 -2.33
CA ILE A 15 6.80 14.03 -2.70
C ILE A 15 6.68 15.28 -1.80
N PHE A 16 5.46 15.77 -1.58
CA PHE A 16 5.21 16.99 -0.81
C PHE A 16 5.16 16.78 0.71
N SER A 17 5.01 15.55 1.19
CA SER A 17 4.98 15.26 2.62
C SER A 17 6.35 15.50 3.29
N PRO A 18 6.37 16.04 4.52
CA PRO A 18 7.60 16.11 5.30
C PRO A 18 8.05 14.68 5.65
N LYS A 19 9.20 14.28 5.10
CA LYS A 19 9.73 12.92 5.25
C LYS A 19 10.38 12.78 6.61
N ARG A 20 9.79 11.95 7.47
CA ARG A 20 10.31 11.59 8.80
C ARG A 20 11.23 10.37 8.74
N LEU A 21 11.07 9.53 7.70
CA LEU A 21 11.92 8.36 7.44
C LEU A 21 13.21 8.73 6.74
N SER A 22 14.28 7.98 7.05
CA SER A 22 15.53 8.00 6.32
C SER A 22 15.34 7.45 4.90
N ARG A 23 16.26 7.83 3.99
CA ARG A 23 16.23 7.34 2.60
C ARG A 23 16.29 5.82 2.53
N ALA A 24 17.09 5.20 3.41
CA ALA A 24 17.24 3.75 3.47
C ALA A 24 15.92 3.05 3.86
N GLU A 25 15.23 3.57 4.88
CA GLU A 25 13.94 3.03 5.29
C GLU A 25 12.90 3.15 4.16
N ILE A 26 12.85 4.29 3.47
CA ILE A 26 11.95 4.47 2.33
C ILE A 26 12.22 3.42 1.25
N TYR A 27 13.48 3.22 0.83
CA TYR A 27 13.81 2.24 -0.21
C TYR A 27 13.54 0.80 0.22
N ILE A 28 13.88 0.43 1.46
CA ILE A 28 13.65 -0.91 2.00
C ILE A 28 12.14 -1.18 2.09
N THR A 29 11.37 -0.26 2.66
CA THR A 29 9.91 -0.37 2.73
C THR A 29 9.31 -0.48 1.33
N TYR A 30 9.75 0.36 0.40
CA TYR A 30 9.24 0.33 -0.98
C TYR A 30 9.49 -1.02 -1.64
N PHE A 31 10.71 -1.54 -1.52
CA PHE A 31 11.08 -2.86 -2.05
C PHE A 31 10.28 -4.00 -1.41
N VAL A 32 10.17 -4.01 -0.08
CA VAL A 32 9.41 -5.03 0.66
C VAL A 32 7.94 -5.01 0.25
N MET A 33 7.34 -3.83 0.09
CA MET A 33 5.94 -3.71 -0.33
C MET A 33 5.71 -4.19 -1.76
N ILE A 34 6.65 -3.95 -2.70
CA ILE A 34 6.58 -4.50 -4.06
C ILE A 34 6.59 -6.03 -3.99
N ALA A 35 7.61 -6.58 -3.32
CA ALA A 35 7.79 -8.03 -3.21
C ALA A 35 6.58 -8.69 -2.56
N LEU A 36 6.06 -8.10 -1.48
CA LEU A 36 4.87 -8.59 -0.78
C LEU A 36 3.63 -8.54 -1.68
N THR A 37 3.41 -7.43 -2.38
CA THR A 37 2.23 -7.26 -3.26
C THR A 37 2.24 -8.31 -4.38
N ILE A 38 3.36 -8.43 -5.09
CA ILE A 38 3.51 -9.39 -6.19
C ILE A 38 3.37 -10.82 -5.65
N TYR A 39 4.03 -11.14 -4.53
CA TYR A 39 3.93 -12.46 -3.92
C TYR A 39 2.51 -12.80 -3.50
N THR A 40 1.80 -11.88 -2.85
CA THR A 40 0.41 -12.07 -2.44
C THR A 40 -0.50 -12.22 -3.65
N ASP A 41 -0.31 -11.44 -4.70
CA ASP A 41 -1.12 -11.54 -5.91
C ASP A 41 -0.92 -12.89 -6.62
N LEU A 42 0.32 -13.34 -6.79
CA LEU A 42 0.62 -14.67 -7.34
C LEU A 42 0.14 -15.79 -6.42
N PHE A 43 0.31 -15.67 -5.11
CA PHE A 43 -0.10 -16.69 -4.16
C PHE A 43 -1.62 -16.84 -4.14
N LEU A 44 -2.36 -15.74 -4.03
CA LEU A 44 -3.82 -15.76 -4.05
C LEU A 44 -4.36 -16.19 -5.42
N GLY A 45 -3.72 -15.77 -6.49
CA GLY A 45 -4.13 -16.14 -7.84
C GLY A 45 -3.85 -17.60 -8.19
N LEU A 46 -2.69 -18.13 -7.83
CA LEU A 46 -2.26 -19.47 -8.23
C LEU A 46 -2.68 -20.55 -7.23
N VAL A 47 -2.67 -20.26 -5.91
CA VAL A 47 -2.94 -21.25 -4.87
C VAL A 47 -4.42 -21.32 -4.53
N LEU A 48 -5.10 -20.16 -4.51
CA LEU A 48 -6.51 -20.09 -4.16
C LEU A 48 -7.44 -19.94 -5.38
N ASP A 49 -6.86 -19.84 -6.58
CA ASP A 49 -7.58 -19.77 -7.86
C ASP A 49 -8.56 -18.59 -7.94
N LEU A 50 -8.28 -17.51 -7.20
CA LEU A 50 -9.22 -16.37 -7.03
C LEU A 50 -9.48 -15.58 -8.32
N TYR A 51 -8.66 -15.76 -9.36
CA TYR A 51 -8.70 -14.95 -10.59
C TYR A 51 -9.10 -15.74 -11.84
N ASP A 52 -9.55 -16.99 -11.74
CA ASP A 52 -9.93 -17.83 -12.89
C ASP A 52 -11.31 -17.48 -13.50
N PHE A 53 -11.74 -16.22 -13.37
CA PHE A 53 -13.11 -15.81 -13.71
C PHE A 53 -13.32 -15.42 -15.18
N ILE A 54 -12.28 -15.04 -15.94
CA ILE A 54 -12.29 -14.79 -17.41
C ILE A 54 -10.85 -14.40 -17.78
N ASN A 55 -10.15 -15.22 -18.60
CA ASN A 55 -8.81 -15.00 -19.18
C ASN A 55 -7.80 -14.21 -18.30
N PRO A 56 -6.87 -14.89 -17.60
CA PRO A 56 -5.85 -14.24 -16.80
C PRO A 56 -4.75 -13.65 -17.70
N ASP A 57 -5.04 -12.53 -18.36
CA ASP A 57 -4.00 -11.72 -18.97
C ASP A 57 -3.44 -10.79 -17.89
N VAL A 58 -2.22 -11.10 -17.44
CA VAL A 58 -1.43 -10.21 -16.59
C VAL A 58 -1.08 -8.98 -17.44
N SER A 59 -1.93 -7.96 -17.37
CA SER A 59 -1.68 -6.72 -18.09
C SER A 59 -0.51 -5.99 -17.46
N VAL A 60 0.43 -5.56 -18.30
CA VAL A 60 1.57 -4.73 -17.88
C VAL A 60 1.10 -3.46 -17.14
N SER A 61 -0.09 -2.97 -17.47
CA SER A 61 -0.70 -1.83 -16.78
C SER A 61 -0.98 -2.09 -15.29
N ASP A 62 -1.33 -3.33 -14.95
CA ASP A 62 -1.72 -3.71 -13.59
C ASP A 62 -0.48 -3.94 -12.73
N LEU A 63 0.59 -4.46 -13.34
CA LEU A 63 1.93 -4.49 -12.73
C LEU A 63 2.44 -3.08 -12.39
N ILE A 64 2.29 -2.12 -13.30
CA ILE A 64 2.69 -0.72 -13.03
C ILE A 64 1.90 -0.18 -11.83
N LEU A 65 0.60 -0.48 -11.76
CA LEU A 65 -0.23 -0.05 -10.65
C LEU A 65 0.16 -0.73 -9.32
N GLN A 66 0.45 -2.03 -9.34
CA GLN A 66 0.91 -2.81 -8.18
C GLN A 66 2.28 -2.37 -7.66
N ILE A 67 3.15 -1.87 -8.54
CA ILE A 67 4.47 -1.36 -8.14
C ILE A 67 4.40 0.11 -7.69
N ALA A 68 3.43 0.88 -8.19
CA ALA A 68 3.29 2.28 -7.84
C ALA A 68 2.52 2.50 -6.53
N LEU A 69 1.32 1.91 -6.40
CA LEU A 69 0.30 2.32 -5.44
C LEU A 69 0.51 1.70 -4.04
N PRO A 70 0.61 0.37 -3.88
CA PRO A 70 0.85 -0.26 -2.57
C PRO A 70 2.17 0.19 -1.90
N PRO A 71 3.31 0.29 -2.62
CA PRO A 71 4.56 0.73 -2.01
C PRO A 71 4.54 2.20 -1.58
N THR A 72 3.96 3.10 -2.38
CA THR A 72 3.81 4.50 -1.96
C THR A 72 2.87 4.64 -0.78
N ALA A 73 1.75 3.91 -0.76
CA ALA A 73 0.83 3.88 0.38
C ALA A 73 1.51 3.35 1.65
N GLY A 74 2.32 2.29 1.54
CA GLY A 74 3.08 1.72 2.67
C GLY A 74 4.10 2.70 3.25
N VAL A 75 4.86 3.40 2.39
CA VAL A 75 5.79 4.44 2.83
C VAL A 75 5.05 5.61 3.47
N LEU A 76 3.93 6.05 2.90
CA LEU A 76 3.10 7.11 3.48
C LEU A 76 2.55 6.70 4.85
N ALA A 77 2.00 5.49 4.97
CA ALA A 77 1.48 4.97 6.22
C ALA A 77 2.56 4.97 7.31
N LEU A 78 3.76 4.49 6.99
CA LEU A 78 4.90 4.53 7.92
C LEU A 78 5.36 5.97 8.24
N ASN A 79 5.28 6.88 7.26
CA ASN A 79 5.69 8.27 7.46
C ASN A 79 4.77 9.04 8.41
N PHE A 80 3.46 8.75 8.37
CA PHE A 80 2.46 9.36 9.25
C PHE A 80 2.17 8.54 10.51
N MET A 81 2.76 7.36 10.64
CA MET A 81 2.61 6.50 11.81
C MET A 81 3.14 7.22 13.07
N PRO A 82 2.36 7.29 14.16
CA PRO A 82 2.83 7.92 15.38
C PRO A 82 3.90 7.05 16.06
N ALA A 83 4.99 7.69 16.48
CA ALA A 83 6.06 7.01 17.23
C ALA A 83 5.56 6.64 18.65
N GLY A 84 5.60 5.35 18.96
CA GLY A 84 5.28 4.78 20.28
C GLY A 84 4.04 3.87 20.29
N THR A 85 4.17 2.68 20.87
CA THR A 85 3.16 1.60 20.87
C THR A 85 1.78 2.04 21.34
N LYS A 86 1.68 2.90 22.36
CA LYS A 86 0.39 3.41 22.88
C LYS A 86 -0.32 4.34 21.89
N ARG A 87 0.43 5.19 21.18
CA ARG A 87 -0.11 6.10 20.16
C ARG A 87 -0.44 5.34 18.88
N PHE A 88 0.29 4.27 18.60
CA PHE A 88 -0.03 3.34 17.51
C PHE A 88 -1.33 2.58 17.76
N ILE A 89 -1.56 2.05 18.98
CA ILE A 89 -2.84 1.41 19.33
C ILE A 89 -4.00 2.40 19.23
N GLY A 90 -3.84 3.64 19.71
CA GLY A 90 -4.84 4.69 19.54
C GLY A 90 -5.12 5.03 18.07
N TYR A 91 -4.08 5.11 17.24
CA TYR A 91 -4.22 5.28 15.78
C TYR A 91 -4.94 4.10 15.12
N LEU A 92 -4.61 2.86 15.49
CA LEU A 92 -5.29 1.67 14.99
C LEU A 92 -6.76 1.69 15.37
N VAL A 93 -7.08 1.93 16.64
CA VAL A 93 -8.48 1.99 17.11
C VAL A 93 -9.25 3.11 16.42
N LEU A 94 -8.64 4.25 16.12
CA LEU A 94 -9.32 5.34 15.40
C LEU A 94 -9.45 5.05 13.90
N ALA A 95 -8.47 4.37 13.31
CA ALA A 95 -8.51 3.91 11.92
C ALA A 95 -9.49 2.74 11.71
N THR A 96 -9.70 1.89 12.72
CA THR A 96 -10.64 0.75 12.68
C THR A 96 -11.99 1.07 13.32
N GLY A 97 -12.09 2.10 14.15
CA GLY A 97 -13.22 2.38 15.05
C GLY A 97 -14.07 3.60 14.67
N GLY A 98 -14.05 4.00 13.39
CA GLY A 98 -15.10 4.84 12.79
C GLY A 98 -16.35 4.05 12.36
N VAL A 99 -16.47 2.81 12.80
CA VAL A 99 -17.64 1.93 12.73
C VAL A 99 -17.74 1.36 14.15
N ASP A 100 -18.21 2.12 15.13
CA ASP A 100 -19.63 2.27 15.40
C ASP A 100 -19.90 3.61 16.12
N SER A 101 -20.71 4.47 15.50
CA SER A 101 -21.39 5.55 16.20
C SER A 101 -22.69 5.02 16.81
N VAL A 102 -22.63 4.50 18.05
CA VAL A 102 -23.69 4.51 19.09
C VAL A 102 -23.02 4.49 20.47
#